data_AF-R3I7Q3-F1
#
_entry.id   AF-R3I7Q3-F1
#
_cell.length_a   1.000
_cell.length_b   1.000
_cell.length_c   1.000
_cell.angle_alpha   90.00
_cell.angle_beta   90.00
_cell.angle_gamma   90.00
#
_symmetry.space_group_name_H-M   'P 1'
#
loop_
_entity.id
_entity.type
_entity.pdbx_description
1 polymer ?
#
loop_
_entity_poly.entity_id
_entity_poly.type
_entity_poly.pdbx_seq_one_letter_code
_entity_poly.pdbx_strand_id
1 'polypeptide(L)'
;MFLFGNKEEKKVKKAEEKQIKEYFKNNHDIVIGGIYFNDSDKKIFIPKSISESRKQQVINYDDLISYTDIFVGGNIKKHHGITRAVVGGVLAGPVGALVGAGTGGKEFTSIKQLGVMLHLPNNQTVKYMLITTETKTDSMIGKGLMDKYNELIAKLDQILKTNSSNKDNTVLSSADEIRKFKALLDDGIITKQEFEIKKRELLQ
;
A
#
# COMPACT_ATOMS: atom_id res chain seq x y z
N MET A 1 8.24 -34.34 26.73
CA MET A 1 6.85 -34.17 26.26
C MET A 1 6.67 -32.76 25.70
N PHE A 2 7.14 -32.46 24.47
CA PHE A 2 7.05 -31.09 23.89
C PHE A 2 6.79 -31.07 22.37
N LEU A 3 6.38 -32.19 21.75
CA LEU A 3 6.20 -32.26 20.29
C LEU A 3 4.74 -32.08 19.81
N PHE A 4 3.76 -31.99 20.72
CA PHE A 4 2.33 -31.96 20.33
C PHE A 4 1.73 -30.56 20.14
N GLY A 5 2.23 -29.52 20.83
CA GLY A 5 1.69 -28.15 20.69
C GLY A 5 1.91 -27.53 19.30
N ASN A 6 3.02 -27.86 18.64
CA ASN A 6 3.43 -27.22 17.39
C ASN A 6 2.63 -27.67 16.14
N LYS A 7 1.92 -28.81 16.21
CA LYS A 7 1.13 -29.34 15.08
C LYS A 7 -0.28 -28.76 15.04
N GLU A 8 -0.90 -28.62 16.21
CA GLU A 8 -2.22 -28.01 16.37
C GLU A 8 -2.19 -26.51 16.02
N GLU A 9 -1.22 -25.76 16.55
CA GLU A 9 -1.04 -24.34 16.22
C GLU A 9 -0.83 -24.09 14.71
N LYS A 10 -0.07 -24.96 14.04
CA LYS A 10 0.13 -24.86 12.58
C LYS A 10 -1.15 -25.11 11.80
N LYS A 11 -2.02 -26.01 12.26
CA LYS A 11 -3.32 -26.25 11.63
C LYS A 11 -4.24 -25.06 11.80
N VAL A 12 -4.32 -24.48 13.00
CA VAL A 12 -5.14 -23.29 13.30
C VAL A 12 -4.70 -22.12 12.43
N LYS A 13 -3.41 -21.78 12.43
CA LYS A 13 -2.86 -20.72 11.57
C LYS A 13 -3.17 -20.94 10.09
N LYS A 14 -3.05 -22.18 9.60
CA LYS A 14 -3.36 -22.52 8.20
C LYS A 14 -4.86 -22.38 7.88
N ALA A 15 -5.74 -22.69 8.84
CA ALA A 15 -7.18 -22.51 8.69
C ALA A 15 -7.55 -21.04 8.66
N GLU A 16 -7.00 -20.23 9.57
CA GLU A 16 -7.16 -18.76 9.59
C GLU A 16 -6.68 -18.13 8.28
N GLU A 17 -5.49 -18.50 7.79
CA GLU A 17 -4.98 -18.04 6.49
C GLU A 17 -5.95 -18.34 5.35
N LYS A 18 -6.55 -19.54 5.35
CA LYS A 18 -7.51 -19.93 4.33
C LYS A 18 -8.79 -19.11 4.42
N GLN A 19 -9.31 -18.89 5.63
CA GLN A 19 -10.53 -18.10 5.85
C GLN A 19 -10.34 -16.64 5.42
N ILE A 20 -9.22 -16.03 5.79
CA ILE A 20 -8.89 -14.65 5.38
C ILE A 20 -8.81 -14.57 3.85
N LYS A 21 -8.11 -15.50 3.20
CA LYS A 21 -8.03 -15.52 1.74
C LYS A 21 -9.41 -15.67 1.08
N GLU A 22 -10.27 -16.52 1.63
CA GLU A 22 -11.61 -16.73 1.10
C GLU A 22 -12.51 -15.50 1.29
N TYR A 23 -12.37 -14.81 2.42
CA TYR A 23 -13.04 -13.53 2.68
C TYR A 23 -12.73 -12.53 1.58
N PHE A 24 -11.45 -12.22 1.33
CA PHE A 24 -11.06 -11.21 0.35
C PHE A 24 -11.37 -11.63 -1.10
N LYS A 25 -11.40 -12.93 -1.40
CA LYS A 25 -11.89 -13.39 -2.71
C LYS A 25 -13.35 -13.03 -2.97
N ASN A 26 -14.18 -13.05 -1.92
CA ASN A 26 -15.61 -12.80 -2.04
C ASN A 26 -15.99 -11.34 -1.70
N ASN A 27 -15.10 -10.61 -1.01
CA ASN A 27 -15.32 -9.25 -0.52
C ASN A 27 -14.12 -8.38 -0.95
N HIS A 28 -14.08 -8.02 -2.22
CA HIS A 28 -13.13 -7.07 -2.78
C HIS A 28 -13.81 -6.25 -3.88
N ASP A 29 -13.29 -5.04 -4.11
CA ASP A 29 -13.73 -4.14 -5.17
C ASP A 29 -12.85 -4.29 -6.41
N ILE A 30 -11.54 -4.45 -6.21
CA ILE A 30 -10.57 -4.63 -7.30
C ILE A 30 -9.40 -5.52 -6.90
N VAL A 31 -8.90 -6.29 -7.88
CA VAL A 31 -7.66 -7.06 -7.77
C VAL A 31 -6.62 -6.51 -8.74
N ILE A 32 -5.49 -6.05 -8.21
CA ILE A 32 -4.40 -5.47 -9.02
C ILE A 32 -3.14 -6.27 -8.77
N GLY A 33 -2.65 -6.93 -9.83
CA GLY A 33 -1.42 -7.71 -9.77
C GLY A 33 -1.44 -8.84 -8.74
N GLY A 34 -2.62 -9.28 -8.26
CA GLY A 34 -2.80 -10.30 -7.21
C GLY A 34 -3.05 -9.74 -5.80
N ILE A 35 -3.02 -8.41 -5.62
CA ILE A 35 -3.41 -7.72 -4.39
C ILE A 35 -4.91 -7.43 -4.44
N TYR A 36 -5.62 -7.72 -3.36
CA TYR A 36 -7.06 -7.45 -3.23
C TYR A 36 -7.25 -6.15 -2.46
N PHE A 37 -8.07 -5.26 -3.01
CA PHE A 37 -8.46 -4.02 -2.39
C PHE A 37 -9.96 -4.09 -2.09
N ASN A 38 -10.31 -3.90 -0.82
CA ASN A 38 -11.68 -3.77 -0.38
C ASN A 38 -11.86 -2.35 0.15
N ASP A 39 -12.51 -1.51 -0.65
CA ASP A 39 -12.78 -0.10 -0.38
C ASP A 39 -13.86 0.06 0.68
N SER A 40 -14.81 -0.87 0.75
CA SER A 40 -15.88 -0.87 1.75
C SER A 40 -15.34 -1.06 3.16
N ASP A 41 -14.46 -2.05 3.35
CA ASP A 41 -13.80 -2.34 4.62
C ASP A 41 -12.50 -1.56 4.82
N LYS A 42 -12.09 -0.77 3.82
CA LYS A 42 -10.82 -0.03 3.80
C LYS A 42 -9.61 -0.91 4.12
N LYS A 43 -9.47 -2.04 3.43
CA LYS A 43 -8.40 -3.02 3.65
C LYS A 43 -7.70 -3.45 2.36
N ILE A 44 -6.39 -3.65 2.47
CA ILE A 44 -5.53 -4.27 1.46
C ILE A 44 -5.23 -5.69 1.93
N PHE A 45 -5.42 -6.67 1.05
CA PHE A 45 -4.97 -8.04 1.29
C PHE A 45 -3.93 -8.46 0.26
N ILE A 46 -2.76 -8.84 0.77
CA ILE A 46 -1.65 -9.37 0.00
C ILE A 46 -1.56 -10.87 0.29
N PRO A 47 -1.86 -11.74 -0.67
CA PRO A 47 -1.75 -13.17 -0.48
C PRO A 47 -0.30 -13.60 -0.18
N LYS A 48 -0.16 -14.70 0.55
CA LYS A 48 1.15 -15.34 0.73
C LYS A 48 1.74 -15.74 -0.62
N SER A 49 3.05 -15.58 -0.75
CA SER A 49 3.82 -16.01 -1.92
C SER A 49 4.94 -16.93 -1.44
N ILE A 50 4.87 -18.20 -1.86
CA ILE A 50 5.90 -19.19 -1.52
C ILE A 50 7.21 -18.84 -2.24
N SER A 51 7.12 -18.43 -3.51
CA SER A 51 8.30 -18.06 -4.31
C SER A 51 9.08 -16.89 -3.72
N GLU A 52 8.40 -15.97 -3.04
CA GLU A 52 9.01 -14.78 -2.44
C GLU A 52 9.18 -14.91 -0.93
N SER A 53 8.93 -16.09 -0.34
CA SER A 53 8.92 -16.31 1.12
C SER A 53 8.08 -15.30 1.90
N ARG A 54 7.04 -14.73 1.27
CA ARG A 54 6.18 -13.69 1.85
C ARG A 54 4.97 -14.33 2.52
N LYS A 55 4.73 -14.01 3.79
CA LYS A 55 3.48 -14.34 4.50
C LYS A 55 2.35 -13.45 4.02
N GLN A 56 1.11 -13.92 4.10
CA GLN A 56 -0.04 -13.07 3.79
C GLN A 56 -0.09 -11.84 4.71
N GLN A 57 -0.59 -10.73 4.19
CA GLN A 57 -0.75 -9.47 4.93
C GLN A 57 -2.17 -8.96 4.78
N VAL A 58 -2.74 -8.44 5.86
CA VAL A 58 -3.97 -7.63 5.85
C VAL A 58 -3.58 -6.28 6.44
N ILE A 59 -3.81 -5.22 5.69
CA ILE A 59 -3.38 -3.86 6.02
C ILE A 59 -4.61 -2.96 5.96
N ASN A 60 -4.90 -2.20 7.01
CA ASN A 60 -5.94 -1.18 6.93
C ASN A 60 -5.45 -0.01 6.09
N TYR A 61 -6.34 0.67 5.37
CA TYR A 61 -5.97 1.83 4.57
C TYR A 61 -5.32 2.90 5.42
N ASP A 62 -5.83 3.15 6.63
CA ASP A 62 -5.31 4.13 7.57
C ASP A 62 -3.88 3.82 8.05
N ASP A 63 -3.45 2.56 7.97
CA ASP A 63 -2.09 2.13 8.31
C ASP A 63 -1.11 2.29 7.12
N LEU A 64 -1.58 2.62 5.92
CA LEU A 64 -0.69 2.93 4.81
C LEU A 64 -0.15 4.36 4.98
N ILE A 65 1.11 4.48 5.41
CA ILE A 65 1.77 5.78 5.62
C ILE A 65 2.31 6.33 4.30
N SER A 66 2.99 5.48 3.54
CA SER A 66 3.56 5.80 2.23
C SER A 66 3.95 4.50 1.50
N TYR A 67 4.47 4.63 0.29
CA TYR A 67 5.13 3.52 -0.41
C TYR A 67 6.36 4.02 -1.15
N THR A 68 7.24 3.08 -1.51
CA THR A 68 8.41 3.33 -2.35
C THR A 68 8.44 2.36 -3.52
N ASP A 69 8.73 2.90 -4.69
CA ASP A 69 8.85 2.10 -5.91
C ASP A 69 10.11 1.24 -5.90
N ILE A 70 9.97 0.01 -6.41
CA ILE A 70 11.07 -0.91 -6.64
C ILE A 70 11.19 -1.12 -8.13
N PHE A 71 12.27 -0.60 -8.72
CA PHE A 71 12.58 -0.80 -10.13
C PHE A 71 14.06 -1.10 -10.34
N VAL A 72 14.33 -2.19 -11.05
CA VAL A 72 15.68 -2.56 -11.52
C VAL A 72 15.60 -2.86 -13.01
N GLY A 73 16.02 -1.89 -13.83
CA GLY A 73 16.12 -2.02 -15.28
C GLY A 73 17.44 -2.63 -15.75
N GLY A 74 17.42 -3.24 -16.93
CA GLY A 74 18.58 -3.85 -17.59
C GLY A 74 18.60 -3.60 -19.09
N ASN A 75 19.78 -3.81 -19.69
CA ASN A 75 19.93 -3.87 -21.14
C ASN A 75 20.46 -5.25 -21.56
N ILE A 76 19.70 -5.94 -22.43
CA ILE A 76 20.02 -7.27 -22.94
C ILE A 76 20.82 -7.12 -24.25
N LYS A 77 21.99 -7.78 -24.37
CA LYS A 77 22.64 -7.99 -25.69
C LYS A 77 22.31 -9.38 -26.23
N LYS A 78 22.39 -9.57 -27.57
CA LYS A 78 22.01 -10.78 -28.34
C LYS A 78 22.66 -12.11 -27.91
N HIS A 79 23.54 -12.13 -26.90
CA HIS A 79 24.12 -13.34 -26.30
C HIS A 79 24.00 -13.31 -24.77
N HIS A 80 22.83 -13.73 -24.25
CA HIS A 80 22.52 -14.21 -22.89
C HIS A 80 23.06 -13.47 -21.64
N GLY A 81 23.52 -12.22 -21.73
CA GLY A 81 24.09 -11.49 -20.59
C GLY A 81 23.55 -10.07 -20.42
N ILE A 82 23.31 -9.67 -19.17
CA ILE A 82 23.06 -8.27 -18.80
C ILE A 82 24.40 -7.56 -18.57
N THR A 83 24.66 -6.49 -19.33
CA THR A 83 25.92 -5.73 -19.20
C THR A 83 25.86 -4.62 -18.14
N ARG A 84 24.66 -4.13 -17.77
CA ARG A 84 24.50 -3.04 -16.79
C ARG A 84 23.11 -3.08 -16.14
N ALA A 85 23.06 -2.95 -14.82
CA ALA A 85 21.84 -2.73 -14.05
C ALA A 85 21.90 -1.35 -13.39
N VAL A 86 20.78 -0.63 -13.39
CA VAL A 86 20.63 0.60 -12.59
C VAL A 86 19.73 0.28 -11.42
N VAL A 87 20.18 0.66 -10.22
CA VAL A 87 19.45 0.51 -8.95
C VAL A 87 19.28 1.91 -8.38
N GLY A 88 18.06 2.40 -8.26
CA GLY A 88 17.82 3.70 -7.61
C GLY A 88 16.44 4.26 -7.93
N GLY A 89 15.63 4.47 -6.87
CA GLY A 89 14.31 5.09 -6.94
C GLY A 89 14.37 6.62 -6.87
N VAL A 90 13.66 7.29 -7.78
CA VAL A 90 12.43 8.07 -7.57
C VAL A 90 11.69 7.93 -8.89
N LEU A 91 10.62 7.15 -8.93
CA LEU A 91 9.73 7.15 -10.09
C LEU A 91 8.70 8.26 -9.84
N ALA A 92 8.79 9.34 -10.62
CA ALA A 92 7.77 10.39 -10.61
C ALA A 92 6.50 9.87 -11.32
N GLY A 93 5.83 8.90 -10.69
CA GLY A 93 4.68 8.22 -11.24
C GLY A 93 5.01 7.14 -12.29
N PRO A 94 3.96 6.52 -12.86
CA PRO A 94 4.03 5.14 -13.35
C PRO A 94 5.04 4.86 -14.47
N VAL A 95 5.30 5.79 -15.39
CA VAL A 95 6.27 5.63 -16.51
C VAL A 95 7.20 6.85 -16.66
N GLY A 96 6.91 7.98 -16.00
CA GLY A 96 7.53 9.28 -16.27
C GLY A 96 9.04 9.36 -16.03
N ALA A 97 9.59 8.43 -15.26
CA ALA A 97 11.01 8.39 -14.91
C ALA A 97 11.74 7.13 -15.39
N LEU A 98 11.09 6.21 -16.11
CA LEU A 98 11.75 4.96 -16.51
C LEU A 98 12.90 5.17 -17.52
N VAL A 99 12.91 6.30 -18.24
CA VAL A 99 13.90 6.60 -19.30
C VAL A 99 14.47 8.03 -19.23
N GLY A 100 13.73 9.02 -18.71
CA GLY A 100 14.05 10.44 -18.90
C GLY A 100 14.86 11.13 -17.79
N ALA A 101 14.34 11.18 -16.56
CA ALA A 101 14.84 12.12 -15.55
C ALA A 101 15.99 11.60 -14.65
N GLY A 102 16.03 10.29 -14.36
CA GLY A 102 17.01 9.70 -13.43
C GLY A 102 18.20 8.96 -14.06
N THR A 103 18.12 8.65 -15.36
CA THR A 103 19.11 7.79 -16.06
C THR A 103 19.87 8.49 -17.19
N GLY A 104 19.56 9.77 -17.46
CA GLY A 104 20.15 10.54 -18.55
C GLY A 104 19.70 10.10 -19.94
N GLY A 105 18.42 9.74 -20.12
CA GLY A 105 17.86 9.41 -21.44
C GLY A 105 18.11 7.98 -21.92
N LYS A 106 18.41 7.03 -21.02
CA LYS A 106 18.71 5.64 -21.42
C LYS A 106 17.48 4.76 -21.37
N GLU A 107 17.14 4.17 -22.50
CA GLU A 107 16.09 3.15 -22.61
C GLU A 107 16.57 1.82 -22.01
N PHE A 108 15.65 1.13 -21.33
CA PHE A 108 15.85 -0.24 -20.87
C PHE A 108 15.12 -1.21 -21.80
N THR A 109 15.83 -2.25 -22.22
CA THR A 109 15.26 -3.35 -23.00
C THR A 109 14.71 -4.47 -22.10
N SER A 110 15.02 -4.45 -20.80
CA SER A 110 14.47 -5.38 -19.82
C SER A 110 14.24 -4.79 -18.43
N ILE A 111 13.34 -5.44 -17.68
CA ILE A 111 13.03 -5.19 -16.28
C ILE A 111 13.40 -6.46 -15.51
N LYS A 112 14.27 -6.35 -14.51
CA LYS A 112 14.61 -7.47 -13.61
C LYS A 112 13.72 -7.51 -12.38
N GLN A 113 13.37 -6.35 -11.86
CA GLN A 113 12.55 -6.20 -10.66
C GLN A 113 11.59 -5.03 -10.85
N LEU A 114 10.31 -5.26 -10.56
CA LEU A 114 9.26 -4.24 -10.53
C LEU A 114 8.32 -4.55 -9.37
N GLY A 115 8.03 -3.57 -8.54
CA GLY A 115 7.16 -3.74 -7.37
C GLY A 115 7.10 -2.51 -6.50
N VAL A 116 6.57 -2.68 -5.29
CA VAL A 116 6.44 -1.63 -4.29
C VAL A 116 6.86 -2.13 -2.91
N MET A 117 7.36 -1.21 -2.09
CA MET A 117 7.53 -1.37 -0.66
C MET A 117 6.54 -0.47 0.06
N LEU A 118 5.56 -1.05 0.74
CA LEU A 118 4.61 -0.32 1.57
C LEU A 118 5.25 -0.01 2.92
N HIS A 119 5.08 1.22 3.40
CA HIS A 119 5.54 1.67 4.71
C HIS A 119 4.34 1.79 5.65
N LEU A 120 4.44 1.10 6.79
CA LEU A 120 3.39 0.96 7.80
C LEU A 120 3.89 1.51 9.15
N PRO A 121 3.03 1.66 10.16
CA PRO A 121 3.42 2.13 11.49
C PRO A 121 4.54 1.27 12.11
N ASN A 122 5.28 1.87 13.03
CA ASN A 122 6.38 1.22 13.75
C ASN A 122 7.49 0.70 12.82
N ASN A 123 7.77 1.44 11.74
CA ASN A 123 8.79 1.12 10.73
C ASN A 123 8.61 -0.27 10.08
N GLN A 124 7.39 -0.80 10.07
CA GLN A 124 7.10 -2.05 9.38
C GLN A 124 7.01 -1.80 7.88
N THR A 125 7.55 -2.74 7.10
CA THR A 125 7.49 -2.67 5.64
C THR A 125 6.98 -3.96 5.03
N VAL A 126 6.20 -3.82 3.95
CA VAL A 126 5.70 -4.96 3.18
C VAL A 126 6.12 -4.79 1.72
N LYS A 127 6.95 -5.73 1.25
CA LYS A 127 7.42 -5.77 -0.14
C LYS A 127 6.50 -6.63 -1.00
N TYR A 128 6.09 -6.09 -2.14
CA TYR A 128 5.32 -6.80 -3.17
C TYR A 128 5.97 -6.65 -4.53
N MET A 129 6.34 -7.78 -5.17
CA MET A 129 6.94 -7.79 -6.50
C MET A 129 5.94 -8.27 -7.55
N LEU A 130 5.86 -7.52 -8.65
CA LEU A 130 5.17 -7.93 -9.88
C LEU A 130 6.12 -8.64 -10.85
N ILE A 131 7.37 -8.19 -10.90
CA ILE A 131 8.45 -8.80 -11.68
C ILE A 131 9.59 -9.18 -10.74
N THR A 132 10.01 -10.44 -10.78
CA THR A 132 11.20 -10.96 -10.09
C THR A 132 12.17 -11.66 -11.04
N THR A 133 11.74 -11.88 -12.28
CA THR A 133 12.52 -12.51 -13.35
C THR A 133 12.70 -11.53 -14.49
N GLU A 134 13.87 -11.56 -15.13
CA GLU A 134 14.15 -10.67 -16.26
C GLU A 134 13.07 -10.79 -17.35
N THR A 135 12.42 -9.66 -17.63
CA THR A 135 11.27 -9.55 -18.53
C THR A 135 11.53 -8.43 -19.52
N LYS A 136 11.39 -8.68 -20.81
CA LYS A 136 11.58 -7.64 -21.83
C LYS A 136 10.48 -6.58 -21.75
N THR A 137 10.85 -5.32 -21.83
CA THR A 137 9.92 -4.17 -21.74
C THR A 137 8.92 -4.12 -22.90
N ASP A 138 9.32 -4.59 -24.09
CA ASP A 138 8.49 -4.61 -25.30
C ASP A 138 7.55 -5.83 -25.41
N SER A 139 7.78 -6.85 -24.57
CA SER A 139 6.97 -8.07 -24.56
C SER A 139 5.56 -7.81 -24.04
N MET A 140 4.58 -8.60 -24.50
CA MET A 140 3.20 -8.52 -24.01
C MET A 140 3.11 -8.68 -22.49
N ILE A 141 3.89 -9.61 -21.91
CA ILE A 141 3.96 -9.83 -20.46
C ILE A 141 4.55 -8.61 -19.77
N GLY A 142 5.67 -8.07 -20.28
CA GLY A 142 6.30 -6.87 -19.73
C GLY A 142 5.37 -5.67 -19.71
N LYS A 143 4.69 -5.40 -20.83
CA LYS A 143 3.68 -4.33 -20.93
C LYS A 143 2.52 -4.55 -19.96
N GLY A 144 1.94 -5.75 -19.92
CA GLY A 144 0.84 -6.05 -19.00
C GLY A 144 1.22 -5.91 -17.53
N LEU A 145 2.43 -6.32 -17.13
CA LEU A 145 2.92 -6.13 -15.76
C LEU A 145 3.21 -4.66 -15.45
N MET A 146 3.63 -3.88 -16.44
CA MET A 146 3.79 -2.43 -16.32
C MET A 146 2.43 -1.74 -16.13
N ASP A 147 1.41 -2.14 -16.90
CA ASP A 147 0.04 -1.61 -16.73
C ASP A 147 -0.50 -1.95 -15.34
N LYS A 148 -0.28 -3.18 -14.86
CA LYS A 148 -0.66 -3.58 -13.48
C LYS A 148 0.10 -2.82 -12.41
N TYR A 149 1.37 -2.51 -12.64
CA TYR A 149 2.12 -1.64 -11.75
C TYR A 149 1.51 -0.23 -11.72
N ASN A 150 1.15 0.33 -12.87
CA ASN A 150 0.56 1.66 -12.97
C ASN A 150 -0.80 1.74 -12.26
N GLU A 151 -1.66 0.75 -12.46
CA GLU A 151 -2.92 0.59 -11.73
C GLU A 151 -2.68 0.54 -10.21
N LEU A 152 -1.65 -0.19 -9.77
CA LEU A 152 -1.32 -0.34 -8.36
C LEU A 152 -0.89 0.99 -7.74
N ILE A 153 0.00 1.72 -8.40
CA ILE A 153 0.46 3.05 -7.95
C ILE A 153 -0.72 4.01 -7.83
N ALA A 154 -1.57 4.09 -8.86
CA ALA A 154 -2.75 4.94 -8.84
C ALA A 154 -3.71 4.60 -7.67
N LYS A 155 -3.90 3.29 -7.40
CA LYS A 155 -4.72 2.85 -6.28
C LYS A 155 -4.13 3.22 -4.92
N LEU A 156 -2.82 3.06 -4.74
CA LEU A 156 -2.13 3.45 -3.50
C LEU A 156 -2.18 4.97 -3.29
N ASP A 157 -2.00 5.77 -4.35
CA ASP A 157 -2.13 7.22 -4.30
C ASP A 157 -3.53 7.67 -3.90
N GLN A 158 -4.57 7.01 -4.43
CA GLN A 158 -5.96 7.27 -4.04
C GLN A 158 -6.18 7.02 -2.55
N ILE A 159 -5.64 5.92 -2.02
CA ILE A 159 -5.74 5.57 -0.59
C ILE A 159 -5.06 6.65 0.25
N LEU A 160 -3.81 7.00 -0.07
CA LEU A 160 -3.04 8.02 0.65
C LEU A 160 -3.74 9.39 0.64
N LYS A 161 -4.26 9.82 -0.50
CA LYS A 161 -5.02 11.09 -0.61
C LYS A 161 -6.26 11.08 0.28
N THR A 162 -7.02 9.98 0.26
CA THR A 162 -8.22 9.83 1.09
C THR A 162 -7.90 9.88 2.58
N ASN A 163 -6.80 9.26 2.99
CA ASN A 163 -6.34 9.28 4.38
C ASN A 163 -5.94 10.69 4.83
N SER A 164 -5.26 11.46 3.97
CA SER A 164 -4.90 12.85 4.25
C SER A 164 -6.14 13.76 4.37
N SER A 165 -7.08 13.66 3.43
CA SER A 165 -8.31 14.47 3.46
C SER A 165 -9.19 14.18 4.67
N ASN A 166 -9.23 12.95 5.16
CA ASN A 166 -9.99 12.63 6.37
C ASN A 166 -9.35 13.22 7.64
N LYS A 167 -8.01 13.30 7.71
CA LYS A 167 -7.31 13.94 8.84
C LYS A 167 -7.49 15.45 8.86
N ASP A 168 -7.50 16.09 7.70
CA ASP A 168 -7.71 17.55 7.62
C ASP A 168 -9.17 17.93 7.90
N ASN A 169 -10.14 17.12 7.43
CA ASN A 169 -11.56 17.35 7.69
C ASN A 169 -11.95 17.10 9.15
N THR A 170 -11.34 16.11 9.85
CA THR A 170 -11.61 15.90 11.28
C THR A 170 -11.07 17.06 12.11
N VAL A 171 -9.87 17.57 11.81
CA VAL A 171 -9.30 18.72 12.53
C VAL A 171 -10.12 20.00 12.28
N LEU A 172 -10.58 20.23 11.04
CA LEU A 172 -11.46 21.33 10.72
C LEU A 172 -12.83 21.19 11.41
N SER A 173 -13.43 19.99 11.40
CA SER A 173 -14.71 19.70 12.07
C SER A 173 -14.59 19.88 13.59
N SER A 174 -13.54 19.37 14.22
CA SER A 174 -13.31 19.56 15.66
C SER A 174 -13.20 21.03 16.03
N ALA A 175 -12.50 21.85 15.22
CA ALA A 175 -12.39 23.28 15.45
C ALA A 175 -13.73 24.02 15.28
N ASP A 176 -14.50 23.67 14.25
CA ASP A 176 -15.83 24.25 14.01
C ASP A 176 -16.86 23.81 15.06
N GLU A 177 -16.77 22.58 15.55
CA GLU A 177 -17.59 22.08 16.66
C GLU A 177 -17.26 22.80 17.97
N ILE A 178 -15.96 23.02 18.28
CA ILE A 178 -15.55 23.83 19.43
C ILE A 178 -16.11 25.27 19.32
N ARG A 179 -16.14 25.87 18.13
CA ARG A 179 -16.76 27.19 17.91
C ARG A 179 -18.27 27.17 18.15
N LYS A 180 -18.98 26.14 17.69
CA LYS A 180 -20.43 25.96 17.94
C LYS A 180 -20.73 25.81 19.43
N PHE A 181 -19.97 24.97 20.13
CA PHE A 181 -20.12 24.82 21.58
C PHE A 181 -19.78 26.11 22.33
N LYS A 182 -18.82 26.91 21.85
CA LYS A 182 -18.51 28.22 22.44
C LYS A 182 -19.67 29.20 22.26
N ALA A 183 -20.34 29.21 21.11
CA ALA A 183 -21.52 30.02 20.90
C ALA A 183 -22.67 29.64 21.86
N LEU A 184 -22.91 28.33 22.07
CA LEU A 184 -23.90 27.87 23.04
C LEU A 184 -23.58 28.29 24.49
N LEU A 185 -22.29 28.37 24.84
CA LEU A 185 -21.86 28.89 26.15
C LEU A 185 -22.12 30.40 26.26
N ASP A 186 -21.83 31.16 25.21
CA ASP A 186 -22.05 32.62 25.17
C ASP A 186 -23.53 32.98 25.20
N ASP A 187 -24.37 32.17 24.56
CA ASP A 187 -25.83 32.28 24.60
C ASP A 187 -26.42 31.79 25.94
N GLY A 188 -25.60 31.28 26.86
CA GLY A 188 -26.01 30.78 28.17
C GLY A 188 -26.81 29.46 28.13
N ILE A 189 -26.79 28.76 26.99
CA ILE A 189 -27.52 27.50 26.77
C ILE A 189 -26.82 26.33 27.47
N ILE A 190 -25.48 26.36 27.52
CA ILE A 190 -24.67 25.37 28.25
C ILE A 190 -23.79 26.03 29.30
N THR A 191 -23.38 25.25 30.29
CA THR A 191 -22.45 25.70 31.33
C THR A 191 -21.00 25.63 30.87
N LYS A 192 -20.12 26.42 31.51
CA LYS A 192 -18.67 26.40 31.24
C LYS A 192 -18.06 25.00 31.42
N GLN A 193 -18.59 24.22 32.37
CA GLN A 193 -18.11 22.88 32.66
C GLN A 193 -18.43 21.90 31.53
N GLU A 194 -19.64 21.98 30.96
CA GLU A 194 -20.06 21.18 29.80
C GLU A 194 -19.26 21.53 28.54
N PHE A 195 -18.99 22.82 28.32
CA PHE A 195 -18.12 23.28 27.23
C PHE A 195 -16.71 22.69 27.32
N GLU A 196 -16.07 22.75 28.49
CA GLU A 196 -14.70 22.27 28.67
C GLU A 196 -14.58 20.73 28.56
N ILE A 197 -15.61 19.97 28.95
CA ILE A 197 -15.67 18.53 28.72
C ILE A 197 -15.68 18.23 27.22
N LYS A 198 -16.59 18.85 26.47
CA LYS A 198 -16.71 18.63 25.02
C LYS A 198 -15.47 19.10 24.25
N LYS A 199 -14.89 20.24 24.64
CA LYS A 199 -13.63 20.72 24.05
C LYS A 199 -12.48 19.74 24.25
N ARG A 200 -12.39 19.08 25.41
CA ARG A 200 -11.36 18.08 25.67
C ARG A 200 -11.56 16.81 24.86
N GLU A 201 -12.81 16.35 24.72
CA GLU A 201 -13.15 15.20 23.87
C GLU A 201 -12.81 15.44 22.39
N LEU A 202 -13.05 16.67 21.89
CA LEU A 202 -12.80 17.02 20.49
C LEU A 202 -11.32 17.29 20.14
N LEU A 203 -10.45 17.39 21.15
CA LEU A 203 -9.00 17.64 21.01
C LEU A 203 -8.14 16.39 21.27
N GLN A 204 -8.74 15.23 21.51
CA GLN A 204 -8.08 13.93 21.62
C GLN A 204 -8.09 13.18 20.29
#